data_AF-A0A6M0ASU1-F1
#
_entry.id   AF-A0A6M0ASU1-F1
#
_cell.length_a   1.000
_cell.length_b   1.000
_cell.length_c   1.000
_cell.angle_alpha   90.00
_cell.angle_beta   90.00
_cell.angle_gamma   90.00
#
_symmetry.space_group_name_H-M   'P 1'
#
loop_
_entity.id
_entity.type
_entity.pdbx_description
1 polymer ?
#
loop_
_entity_poly.entity_id
_entity_poly.type
_entity_poly.pdbx_seq_one_letter_code
_entity_poly.pdbx_strand_id
1 'polypeptide(L)'
;ELDQGKTNYQAGTDFENIVRDSLKFLGFTIDHAHKGGAGGLDLFCSKPYPLVGECKAGKKIPNDTAVQLLNLGTLRLNNQELLKKTAKLIIGPGEPTKQLMDAAIVHGMAIINPETLEKLVKLQSQYPNSVDLIILKNYLIPGQADQEVEKYINHVSEKLKLRSHIVHLVKKLIDNRDNHTVGVEMIDGAYNFSNPPQSLTHPELHEILIELSSPLTGYLGRIKGTDSKSDCFYFLRDLPMD
;
A
#
# COMPACT_ATOMS: atom_id res chain seq x y z
N GLU A 1 6.12 3.81 28.23
CA GLU A 1 5.94 4.56 29.49
C GLU A 1 4.73 5.52 29.50
N LEU A 2 4.13 5.90 28.36
CA LEU A 2 2.99 6.83 28.30
C LEU A 2 1.58 6.23 28.47
N ASP A 3 1.43 4.91 28.58
CA ASP A 3 0.11 4.24 28.69
C ASP A 3 -0.29 3.85 30.13
N GLN A 4 0.52 4.18 31.15
CA GLN A 4 0.13 3.95 32.54
C GLN A 4 -0.95 4.95 32.96
N GLY A 5 -2.22 4.56 32.81
CA GLY A 5 -3.37 5.32 33.33
C GLY A 5 -4.55 5.50 32.38
N LYS A 6 -4.45 5.07 31.11
CA LYS A 6 -5.60 5.13 30.19
C LYS A 6 -6.64 4.07 30.53
N THR A 7 -7.92 4.46 30.48
CA THR A 7 -9.02 3.49 30.55
C THR A 7 -9.06 2.66 29.26
N ASN A 8 -9.61 1.45 29.30
CA ASN A 8 -9.82 0.63 28.10
C ASN A 8 -10.60 1.37 27.00
N TYR A 9 -11.51 2.28 27.40
CA TYR A 9 -12.26 3.13 26.48
C TYR A 9 -11.34 4.10 25.74
N GLN A 10 -10.48 4.80 26.47
CA GLN A 10 -9.55 5.77 25.88
C GLN A 10 -8.51 5.10 24.98
N ALA A 11 -8.02 3.92 25.37
CA ALA A 11 -7.11 3.12 24.53
C ALA A 11 -7.79 2.66 23.22
N GLY A 12 -9.08 2.30 23.26
CA GLY A 12 -9.86 1.96 22.07
C GLY A 12 -10.00 3.14 21.11
N THR A 13 -10.38 4.31 21.64
CA THR A 13 -10.51 5.54 20.84
C THR A 13 -9.18 5.99 20.22
N ASP A 14 -8.08 5.91 20.97
CA ASP A 14 -6.75 6.24 20.44
C ASP A 14 -6.36 5.29 19.30
N PHE A 15 -6.64 3.99 19.45
CA PHE A 15 -6.39 3.00 18.41
C PHE A 15 -7.19 3.28 17.13
N GLU A 16 -8.50 3.54 17.25
CA GLU A 16 -9.34 3.93 16.10
C GLU A 16 -8.80 5.19 15.38
N ASN A 17 -8.34 6.19 16.14
CA ASN A 17 -7.78 7.40 15.57
C ASN A 17 -6.49 7.13 14.78
N ILE A 18 -5.57 6.34 15.33
CA ILE A 18 -4.31 5.98 14.67
C ILE A 18 -4.58 5.20 13.38
N VAL A 19 -5.52 4.24 13.42
CA VAL A 19 -5.90 3.47 12.22
C VAL A 19 -6.47 4.39 11.14
N ARG A 20 -7.32 5.34 11.54
CA ARG A 20 -7.91 6.31 10.61
C ARG A 20 -6.87 7.21 9.97
N ASP A 21 -5.93 7.72 10.76
CA ASP A 21 -4.83 8.56 10.26
C ASP A 21 -3.89 7.77 9.35
N SER A 22 -3.65 6.50 9.66
CA SER A 22 -2.89 5.57 8.82
C SER A 22 -3.55 5.37 7.46
N LEU A 23 -4.86 5.08 7.43
CA LEU A 23 -5.60 4.92 6.17
C LEU A 23 -5.62 6.22 5.36
N LYS A 24 -5.78 7.38 6.03
CA LYS A 24 -5.69 8.69 5.38
C LYS A 24 -4.30 8.92 4.77
N PHE A 25 -3.24 8.57 5.49
CA PHE A 25 -1.86 8.69 5.03
C PHE A 25 -1.58 7.81 3.81
N LEU A 26 -2.16 6.60 3.76
CA LEU A 26 -2.09 5.72 2.59
C LEU A 26 -2.87 6.26 1.38
N GLY A 27 -3.67 7.32 1.52
CA GLY A 27 -4.38 7.97 0.42
C GLY A 27 -5.89 7.76 0.41
N PHE A 28 -6.48 7.12 1.43
CA PHE A 28 -7.93 7.06 1.54
C PHE A 28 -8.54 8.42 1.90
N THR A 29 -9.71 8.73 1.34
CA THR A 29 -10.54 9.84 1.82
C THR A 29 -11.45 9.34 2.92
N ILE A 30 -11.14 9.71 4.16
CA ILE A 30 -11.97 9.37 5.32
C ILE A 30 -13.23 10.24 5.34
N ASP A 31 -14.37 9.59 5.51
CA ASP A 31 -15.65 10.24 5.73
C ASP A 31 -15.96 10.27 7.23
N HIS A 32 -16.19 11.47 7.74
CA HIS A 32 -16.41 11.75 9.15
C HIS A 32 -17.88 12.02 9.51
N ALA A 33 -18.83 11.86 8.58
CA ALA A 33 -20.21 12.20 8.91
C ALA A 33 -20.73 11.26 10.04
N HIS A 34 -21.12 11.89 11.14
CA HIS A 34 -21.44 11.32 12.46
C HIS A 34 -20.25 10.65 13.19
N LYS A 35 -19.16 11.41 13.37
CA LYS A 35 -18.22 11.18 14.48
C LYS A 35 -18.98 11.11 15.82
N GLY A 36 -18.79 10.02 16.55
CA GLY A 36 -18.92 10.00 18.02
C GLY A 36 -20.35 10.02 18.55
N GLY A 37 -20.90 8.82 18.73
CA GLY A 37 -22.14 8.55 19.44
C GLY A 37 -22.44 7.05 19.38
N ALA A 38 -23.36 6.55 20.20
CA ALA A 38 -23.83 5.18 20.10
C ALA A 38 -24.39 4.94 18.68
N GLY A 39 -23.65 4.20 17.83
CA GLY A 39 -24.05 3.84 16.46
C GLY A 39 -23.19 4.39 15.31
N GLY A 40 -22.02 4.98 15.57
CA GLY A 40 -21.06 5.36 14.52
C GLY A 40 -20.12 4.20 14.13
N LEU A 41 -19.80 4.08 12.85
CA LEU A 41 -18.87 3.08 12.32
C LEU A 41 -17.42 3.60 12.44
N ASP A 42 -16.48 2.76 12.91
CA ASP A 42 -15.12 3.21 13.25
C ASP A 42 -14.36 3.79 12.04
N LEU A 43 -14.48 3.11 10.89
CA LEU A 43 -13.74 3.42 9.66
C LEU A 43 -14.66 3.49 8.45
N PHE A 44 -14.89 4.68 7.89
CA PHE A 44 -15.53 4.82 6.60
C PHE A 44 -14.64 5.61 5.63
N CYS A 45 -14.21 4.97 4.55
CA CYS A 45 -13.45 5.58 3.47
C CYS A 45 -14.32 5.66 2.23
N SER A 46 -14.41 6.83 1.59
CA SER A 46 -15.23 7.05 0.39
C SER A 46 -14.44 6.87 -0.92
N LYS A 47 -13.12 7.12 -0.88
CA LYS A 47 -12.21 7.04 -2.02
C LYS A 47 -10.88 6.40 -1.59
N PRO A 48 -10.14 5.74 -2.50
CA PRO A 48 -10.43 5.59 -3.94
C PRO A 48 -11.53 4.56 -4.26
N TYR A 49 -11.96 3.79 -3.27
CA TYR A 49 -13.16 2.96 -3.31
C TYR A 49 -13.80 2.94 -1.92
N PRO A 50 -15.10 2.59 -1.81
CA PRO A 50 -15.75 2.52 -0.51
C PRO A 50 -15.17 1.37 0.33
N LEU A 51 -14.76 1.70 1.55
CA LEU A 51 -14.31 0.76 2.57
C LEU A 51 -15.02 1.09 3.89
N VAL A 52 -15.61 0.07 4.50
CA VAL A 52 -16.16 0.15 5.86
C VAL A 52 -15.33 -0.75 6.77
N GLY A 53 -15.12 -0.36 8.01
CA GLY A 53 -14.39 -1.18 8.96
C GLY A 53 -14.63 -0.87 10.42
N GLU A 54 -14.21 -1.83 11.23
CA GLU A 54 -14.27 -1.81 12.69
C GLU A 54 -12.88 -2.06 13.27
N CYS A 55 -12.59 -1.42 14.39
CA CYS A 55 -11.34 -1.54 15.12
C CYS A 55 -11.56 -2.29 16.43
N LYS A 56 -10.61 -3.15 16.82
CA LYS A 56 -10.66 -3.83 18.12
C LYS A 56 -9.30 -3.90 18.79
N ALA A 57 -9.08 -3.11 19.83
CA ALA A 57 -7.82 -3.06 20.59
C ALA A 57 -7.64 -4.18 21.65
N GLY A 58 -8.52 -5.17 21.69
CA GLY A 58 -8.52 -6.24 22.70
C GLY A 58 -7.71 -7.48 22.31
N LYS A 59 -7.45 -8.37 23.28
CA LYS A 59 -6.75 -9.66 23.06
C LYS A 59 -7.51 -10.66 22.18
N LYS A 60 -8.82 -10.47 22.04
CA LYS A 60 -9.70 -11.26 21.16
C LYS A 60 -10.57 -10.34 20.35
N ILE A 61 -10.93 -10.80 19.16
CA ILE A 61 -11.92 -10.13 18.31
C ILE A 61 -13.18 -11.00 18.28
N PRO A 62 -14.24 -10.62 19.02
CA PRO A 62 -15.48 -11.39 19.10
C PRO A 62 -16.31 -11.23 17.82
N ASN A 63 -17.21 -12.17 17.57
CA ASN A 63 -18.15 -12.14 16.44
C ASN A 63 -19.03 -10.87 16.41
N ASP A 64 -19.32 -10.29 17.58
CA ASP A 64 -20.05 -9.02 17.69
C ASP A 64 -19.43 -7.90 16.85
N THR A 65 -18.11 -7.95 16.60
CA THR A 65 -17.40 -7.02 15.73
C THR A 65 -17.91 -7.11 14.28
N ALA A 66 -18.12 -8.32 13.75
CA ALA A 66 -18.69 -8.51 12.42
C ALA A 66 -20.17 -8.11 12.36
N VAL A 67 -20.94 -8.42 13.42
CA VAL A 67 -22.35 -8.02 13.52
C VAL A 67 -22.47 -6.50 13.51
N GLN A 68 -21.63 -5.82 14.28
CA GLN A 68 -21.57 -4.36 14.33
C GLN A 68 -21.19 -3.77 12.97
N LEU A 69 -20.13 -4.28 12.34
CA LEU A 69 -19.69 -3.84 11.01
C LEU A 69 -20.82 -3.93 9.98
N LEU A 70 -21.52 -5.06 9.92
CA LEU A 70 -22.60 -5.25 8.94
C LEU A 70 -23.80 -4.36 9.21
N ASN A 71 -24.20 -4.23 10.47
CA ASN A 71 -25.33 -3.41 10.85
C ASN A 71 -25.05 -1.93 10.56
N LEU A 72 -23.96 -1.41 11.12
CA LEU A 72 -23.57 -0.01 10.96
C LEU A 72 -23.19 0.31 9.51
N GLY A 73 -22.52 -0.61 8.82
CA GLY A 73 -22.22 -0.47 7.38
C GLY A 73 -23.48 -0.39 6.53
N THR A 74 -24.50 -1.20 6.82
CA THR A 74 -25.80 -1.15 6.13
C THR A 74 -26.50 0.18 6.36
N LEU A 75 -26.59 0.61 7.63
CA LEU A 75 -27.22 1.87 7.99
C LEU A 75 -26.51 3.07 7.35
N ARG A 76 -25.18 3.04 7.32
CA ARG A 76 -24.35 4.11 6.77
C ARG A 76 -24.47 4.24 5.26
N LEU A 77 -24.43 3.11 4.55
CA LEU A 77 -24.57 3.07 3.10
C LEU A 77 -26.03 3.23 2.65
N ASN A 78 -26.98 3.06 3.57
CA ASN A 78 -28.42 3.01 3.33
C ASN A 78 -28.82 2.07 2.17
N ASN A 79 -28.01 1.02 1.95
CA ASN A 79 -28.15 0.12 0.81
C ASN A 79 -27.38 -1.18 1.04
N GLN A 80 -28.11 -2.28 1.25
CA GLN A 80 -27.53 -3.60 1.48
C GLN A 80 -26.75 -4.15 0.29
N GLU A 81 -27.20 -3.89 -0.94
CA GLU A 81 -26.50 -4.32 -2.16
C GLU A 81 -25.17 -3.57 -2.35
N LEU A 82 -25.13 -2.29 -1.93
CA LEU A 82 -23.89 -1.53 -1.92
C LEU A 82 -22.90 -2.07 -0.88
N LEU A 83 -23.38 -2.46 0.30
CA LEU A 83 -22.54 -3.08 1.33
C LEU A 83 -21.89 -4.37 0.82
N LYS A 84 -22.61 -5.20 0.06
CA LYS A 84 -22.04 -6.43 -0.54
C LYS A 84 -20.83 -6.14 -1.43
N LYS A 85 -20.85 -5.04 -2.18
CA LYS A 85 -19.75 -4.61 -3.08
C LYS A 85 -18.65 -3.79 -2.38
N THR A 86 -18.92 -3.33 -1.16
CA THR A 86 -18.01 -2.50 -0.36
C THR A 86 -16.96 -3.38 0.32
N ALA A 87 -15.71 -2.93 0.32
CA ALA A 87 -14.65 -3.61 1.05
C ALA A 87 -14.92 -3.51 2.56
N LYS A 88 -14.80 -4.62 3.27
CA LYS A 88 -15.04 -4.70 4.72
C LYS A 88 -13.74 -5.08 5.40
N LEU A 89 -13.32 -4.28 6.37
CA LEU A 89 -12.02 -4.44 7.02
C LEU A 89 -12.18 -4.42 8.55
N ILE A 90 -11.62 -5.41 9.22
CA ILE A 90 -11.49 -5.44 10.66
C ILE A 90 -9.99 -5.32 10.99
N ILE A 91 -9.65 -4.43 11.92
CA ILE A 91 -8.26 -4.23 12.35
C ILE A 91 -8.18 -4.40 13.86
N GLY A 92 -7.32 -5.32 14.32
CA GLY A 92 -7.11 -5.51 15.75
C GLY A 92 -5.97 -6.49 16.04
N PRO A 93 -5.25 -6.36 17.16
CA PRO A 93 -4.12 -7.23 17.49
C PRO A 93 -4.55 -8.57 18.12
N GLY A 94 -5.85 -8.73 18.39
CA GLY A 94 -6.39 -9.92 19.06
C GLY A 94 -6.65 -11.07 18.12
N GLU A 95 -6.67 -12.29 18.66
CA GLU A 95 -7.05 -13.47 17.89
C GLU A 95 -8.55 -13.43 17.56
N PRO A 96 -8.96 -13.58 16.28
CA PRO A 96 -10.36 -13.66 15.92
C PRO A 96 -10.98 -14.96 16.43
N THR A 97 -12.19 -14.87 17.01
CA THR A 97 -12.93 -16.08 17.38
C THR A 97 -13.30 -16.89 16.14
N LYS A 98 -13.51 -18.21 16.29
CA LYS A 98 -13.95 -19.09 15.19
C LYS A 98 -15.22 -18.56 14.50
N GLN A 99 -16.20 -18.10 15.28
CA GLN A 99 -17.43 -17.52 14.74
C GLN A 99 -17.18 -16.25 13.91
N LEU A 100 -16.26 -15.39 14.38
CA LEU A 100 -15.86 -14.22 13.62
C LEU A 100 -15.19 -14.61 12.30
N MET A 101 -14.31 -15.61 12.32
CA MET A 101 -13.65 -16.12 11.11
C MET A 101 -14.67 -16.65 10.10
N ASP A 102 -15.62 -17.46 10.56
CA ASP A 102 -16.70 -17.99 9.71
C ASP A 102 -17.53 -16.83 9.11
N ALA A 103 -17.90 -15.84 9.93
CA ALA A 103 -18.63 -14.65 9.46
C ALA A 103 -17.80 -13.82 8.47
N ALA A 104 -16.52 -13.63 8.71
CA ALA A 104 -15.62 -12.87 7.83
C ALA A 104 -15.51 -13.54 6.45
N ILE A 105 -15.40 -14.86 6.39
CA ILE A 105 -15.39 -15.62 5.14
C ILE A 105 -16.74 -15.46 4.41
N VAL A 106 -17.86 -15.70 5.10
CA VAL A 106 -19.21 -15.66 4.52
C VAL A 106 -19.57 -14.27 3.98
N HIS A 107 -19.16 -13.21 4.68
CA HIS A 107 -19.55 -11.84 4.35
C HIS A 107 -18.47 -11.03 3.62
N GLY A 108 -17.34 -11.65 3.29
CA GLY A 108 -16.25 -11.02 2.56
C GLY A 108 -15.58 -9.89 3.35
N MET A 109 -15.24 -10.15 4.62
CA MET A 109 -14.50 -9.23 5.48
C MET A 109 -13.05 -9.66 5.58
N ALA A 110 -12.14 -8.74 5.34
CA ALA A 110 -10.72 -8.94 5.65
C ALA A 110 -10.46 -8.60 7.12
N ILE A 111 -9.61 -9.39 7.76
CA ILE A 111 -9.09 -9.15 9.11
C ILE A 111 -7.58 -9.00 8.97
N ILE A 112 -7.04 -7.88 9.48
CA ILE A 112 -5.58 -7.65 9.53
C ILE A 112 -5.15 -7.22 10.93
N ASN A 113 -3.91 -7.51 11.26
CA ASN A 113 -3.27 -7.00 12.46
C ASN A 113 -2.74 -5.57 12.25
N PRO A 114 -2.61 -4.77 13.31
CA PRO A 114 -2.06 -3.42 13.25
C PRO A 114 -0.65 -3.35 12.64
N GLU A 115 0.17 -4.37 12.88
CA GLU A 115 1.53 -4.49 12.34
C GLU A 115 1.54 -4.55 10.81
N THR A 116 0.54 -5.18 10.21
CA THR A 116 0.39 -5.22 8.75
C THR A 116 0.06 -3.85 8.18
N LEU A 117 -0.82 -3.09 8.87
CA LEU A 117 -1.09 -1.70 8.50
C LEU A 117 0.16 -0.81 8.70
N GLU A 118 0.90 -1.01 9.79
CA GLU A 118 2.15 -0.29 10.06
C GLU A 118 3.17 -0.51 8.94
N LYS A 119 3.33 -1.74 8.43
CA LYS A 119 4.23 -2.03 7.30
C LYS A 119 3.84 -1.28 6.03
N LEU A 120 2.53 -1.22 5.71
CA LEU A 120 2.04 -0.43 4.57
C LEU A 120 2.37 1.07 4.75
N VAL A 121 2.16 1.61 5.95
CA VAL A 121 2.45 3.01 6.28
C VAL A 121 3.95 3.29 6.17
N LYS A 122 4.81 2.41 6.69
CA LYS A 122 6.28 2.52 6.57
C LYS A 122 6.71 2.53 5.12
N LEU A 123 6.20 1.59 4.31
CA LEU A 123 6.48 1.51 2.89
C LEU A 123 6.10 2.81 2.16
N GLN A 124 4.88 3.31 2.38
CA GLN A 124 4.41 4.58 1.79
C GLN A 124 5.22 5.80 2.28
N SER A 125 5.69 5.78 3.53
CA SER A 125 6.49 6.87 4.11
C SER A 125 7.90 6.91 3.54
N GLN A 126 8.53 5.75 3.33
CA GLN A 126 9.86 5.63 2.73
C GLN A 126 9.81 5.93 1.22
N TYR A 127 8.76 5.44 0.56
CA TYR A 127 8.57 5.55 -0.88
C TYR A 127 7.21 6.17 -1.18
N PRO A 128 7.11 7.52 -1.23
CA PRO A 128 5.84 8.19 -1.49
C PRO A 128 5.15 7.67 -2.77
N ASN A 129 3.85 7.36 -2.65
CA ASN A 129 3.02 6.78 -3.72
C ASN A 129 3.37 5.34 -4.12
N SER A 130 4.11 4.59 -3.29
CA SER A 130 4.39 3.17 -3.55
C SER A 130 3.18 2.25 -3.32
N VAL A 131 2.25 2.65 -2.44
CA VAL A 131 1.06 1.86 -2.13
C VAL A 131 -0.09 2.24 -3.06
N ASP A 132 -0.29 1.43 -4.11
CA ASP A 132 -1.51 1.46 -4.92
C ASP A 132 -2.67 0.77 -4.18
N LEU A 133 -3.62 1.59 -3.70
CA LEU A 133 -4.81 1.14 -2.98
C LEU A 133 -5.76 0.29 -3.85
N ILE A 134 -5.86 0.53 -5.16
CA ILE A 134 -6.72 -0.25 -6.05
C ILE A 134 -6.19 -1.69 -6.17
N ILE A 135 -4.86 -1.83 -6.27
CA ILE A 135 -4.22 -3.15 -6.28
C ILE A 135 -4.30 -3.80 -4.90
N LEU A 136 -3.99 -3.05 -3.82
CA LEU A 136 -4.05 -3.55 -2.44
C LEU A 136 -5.42 -4.15 -2.10
N LYS A 137 -6.51 -3.57 -2.62
CA LYS A 137 -7.87 -4.09 -2.44
C LYS A 137 -7.99 -5.59 -2.75
N ASN A 138 -7.26 -6.09 -3.76
CA ASN A 138 -7.31 -7.50 -4.15
C ASN A 138 -6.64 -8.44 -3.15
N TYR A 139 -5.83 -7.90 -2.24
CA TYR A 139 -5.14 -8.64 -1.18
C TYR A 139 -5.89 -8.59 0.15
N LEU A 140 -6.94 -7.78 0.25
CA LEU A 140 -7.89 -7.80 1.37
C LEU A 140 -8.87 -8.96 1.21
N ILE A 141 -8.35 -10.19 1.28
CA ILE A 141 -9.15 -11.41 1.13
C ILE A 141 -10.07 -11.65 2.33
N PRO A 142 -11.19 -12.40 2.17
CA PRO A 142 -12.04 -12.77 3.28
C PRO A 142 -11.31 -13.63 4.33
N GLY A 143 -11.53 -13.34 5.61
CA GLY A 143 -10.82 -13.98 6.72
C GLY A 143 -9.52 -13.24 7.08
N GLN A 144 -8.50 -13.98 7.57
CA GLN A 144 -7.21 -13.39 7.92
C GLN A 144 -6.42 -13.03 6.65
N ALA A 145 -6.14 -11.75 6.44
CA ALA A 145 -5.56 -11.23 5.21
C ALA A 145 -4.08 -10.83 5.32
N ASP A 146 -3.47 -10.87 6.51
CA ASP A 146 -2.09 -10.41 6.73
C ASP A 146 -1.07 -11.00 5.76
N GLN A 147 -1.14 -12.31 5.52
CA GLN A 147 -0.20 -12.97 4.62
C GLN A 147 -0.37 -12.53 3.17
N GLU A 148 -1.60 -12.26 2.72
CA GLU A 148 -1.84 -11.74 1.37
C GLU A 148 -1.38 -10.29 1.25
N VAL A 149 -1.66 -9.45 2.25
CA VAL A 149 -1.15 -8.08 2.28
C VAL A 149 0.38 -8.06 2.34
N GLU A 150 1.01 -8.99 3.05
CA GLU A 150 2.47 -9.15 3.05
C GLU A 150 3.01 -9.50 1.66
N LYS A 151 2.32 -10.37 0.90
CA LYS A 151 2.70 -10.66 -0.49
C LYS A 151 2.63 -9.40 -1.36
N TYR A 152 1.62 -8.56 -1.17
CA TYR A 152 1.54 -7.27 -1.85
C TYR A 152 2.73 -6.36 -1.49
N ILE A 153 3.03 -6.21 -0.19
CA ILE A 153 4.17 -5.42 0.29
C ILE A 153 5.47 -5.92 -0.34
N ASN A 154 5.70 -7.24 -0.33
CA ASN A 154 6.88 -7.85 -0.92
C ASN A 154 6.96 -7.59 -2.43
N HIS A 155 5.84 -7.68 -3.14
CA HIS A 155 5.80 -7.38 -4.58
C HIS A 155 6.16 -5.92 -4.89
N VAL A 156 5.68 -4.97 -4.09
CA VAL A 156 6.06 -3.56 -4.21
C VAL A 156 7.55 -3.37 -3.92
N SER A 157 8.07 -4.01 -2.86
CA SER A 157 9.48 -3.97 -2.50
C SER A 157 10.40 -4.52 -3.59
N GLU A 158 10.06 -5.64 -4.21
CA GLU A 158 10.85 -6.21 -5.32
C GLU A 158 10.84 -5.28 -6.55
N LYS A 159 9.71 -4.65 -6.86
CA LYS A 159 9.66 -3.62 -7.89
C LYS A 159 10.60 -2.47 -7.56
N LEU A 160 10.58 -1.95 -6.32
CA LEU A 160 11.44 -0.84 -5.89
C LEU A 160 12.92 -1.20 -5.98
N LYS A 161 13.32 -2.40 -5.54
CA LYS A 161 14.69 -2.91 -5.68
C LYS A 161 15.16 -2.90 -7.14
N LEU A 162 14.31 -3.37 -8.05
CA LEU A 162 14.59 -3.36 -9.48
C LEU A 162 14.79 -1.93 -10.01
N ARG A 163 13.93 -0.97 -9.62
CA ARG A 163 14.06 0.44 -10.02
C ARG A 163 15.37 1.04 -9.48
N SER A 164 15.68 0.81 -8.20
CA SER A 164 16.90 1.31 -7.57
C SER A 164 18.15 0.79 -8.27
N HIS A 165 18.16 -0.51 -8.59
CA HIS A 165 19.25 -1.14 -9.36
C HIS A 165 19.48 -0.45 -10.71
N ILE A 166 18.42 -0.16 -11.46
CA ILE A 166 18.50 0.53 -12.75
C ILE A 166 19.02 1.96 -12.57
N VAL A 167 18.53 2.71 -11.58
CA VAL A 167 19.01 4.07 -11.27
C VAL A 167 20.51 4.05 -10.96
N HIS A 168 20.96 3.12 -10.12
CA HIS A 168 22.37 2.97 -9.75
C HIS A 168 23.23 2.58 -10.96
N LEU A 169 22.74 1.68 -11.81
CA LEU A 169 23.44 1.29 -13.04
C LEU A 169 23.65 2.50 -13.96
N VAL A 170 22.61 3.31 -14.18
CA VAL A 170 22.71 4.52 -15.01
C VAL A 170 23.71 5.51 -14.43
N LYS A 171 23.68 5.75 -13.11
CA LYS A 171 24.66 6.58 -12.40
C LYS A 171 26.10 6.10 -12.66
N LYS A 172 26.37 4.81 -12.47
CA LYS A 172 27.69 4.21 -12.69
C LYS A 172 28.17 4.33 -14.15
N LEU A 173 27.27 4.20 -15.12
CA LEU A 173 27.62 4.33 -16.54
C LEU A 173 27.98 5.78 -16.91
N ILE A 174 27.39 6.76 -16.21
CA ILE A 174 27.59 8.19 -16.41
C ILE A 174 28.86 8.70 -15.75
N ASP A 175 29.18 8.25 -14.53
CA ASP A 175 30.38 8.67 -13.79
C ASP A 175 31.68 8.39 -14.56
N ASN A 176 31.64 7.49 -15.54
CA ASN A 176 32.75 7.12 -16.40
C ASN A 176 32.75 7.86 -17.76
N ARG A 177 31.98 8.96 -17.91
CA ARG A 177 31.75 9.62 -19.21
C ARG A 177 31.70 11.15 -19.13
N ASP A 178 32.25 11.81 -20.15
CA ASP A 178 32.24 13.27 -20.27
C ASP A 178 30.86 13.86 -20.63
N ASN A 179 30.06 13.15 -21.46
CA ASN A 179 28.77 13.66 -21.95
C ASN A 179 27.60 13.50 -20.95
N HIS A 180 27.84 12.92 -19.78
CA HIS A 180 26.88 12.71 -18.69
C HIS A 180 25.53 12.05 -19.06
N THR A 181 25.44 11.41 -20.23
CA THR A 181 24.25 10.71 -20.72
C THR A 181 24.63 9.32 -21.23
N VAL A 182 23.70 8.38 -21.14
CA VAL A 182 23.87 7.01 -21.63
C VAL A 182 22.67 6.57 -22.48
N GLY A 183 22.94 5.99 -23.64
CA GLY A 183 21.90 5.47 -24.53
C GLY A 183 21.30 4.16 -24.03
N VAL A 184 20.02 3.91 -24.34
CA VAL A 184 19.30 2.71 -23.88
C VAL A 184 20.00 1.40 -24.24
N GLU A 185 20.61 1.27 -25.42
CA GLU A 185 21.32 0.04 -25.82
C GLU A 185 22.50 -0.28 -24.92
N MET A 186 23.21 0.74 -24.43
CA MET A 186 24.30 0.55 -23.48
C MET A 186 23.78 0.17 -22.10
N ILE A 187 22.66 0.76 -21.66
CA ILE A 187 22.02 0.40 -20.40
C ILE A 187 21.57 -1.06 -20.45
N ASP A 188 20.91 -1.48 -21.53
CA ASP A 188 20.46 -2.85 -21.77
C ASP A 188 21.62 -3.84 -21.78
N GLY A 189 22.69 -3.53 -22.52
CA GLY A 189 23.93 -4.31 -22.51
C GLY A 189 24.51 -4.46 -21.10
N ALA A 190 24.69 -3.35 -20.38
CA ALA A 190 25.27 -3.36 -19.05
C ALA A 190 24.36 -4.03 -18.00
N TYR A 191 23.04 -3.91 -18.14
CA TYR A 191 22.05 -4.47 -17.24
C TYR A 191 22.17 -5.98 -17.15
N ASN A 192 22.31 -6.65 -18.30
CA ASN A 192 22.47 -8.10 -18.37
C ASN A 192 23.75 -8.63 -17.67
N PHE A 193 24.78 -7.79 -17.51
CA PHE A 193 26.03 -8.13 -16.82
C PHE A 193 26.13 -7.52 -15.40
N SER A 194 25.05 -6.91 -14.90
CA SER A 194 25.05 -6.20 -13.62
C SER A 194 24.53 -7.03 -12.43
N ASN A 195 24.28 -8.34 -12.63
CA ASN A 195 23.57 -9.21 -11.68
C ASN A 195 22.21 -8.62 -11.26
N PRO A 196 21.29 -8.40 -12.22
CA PRO A 196 20.04 -7.72 -11.94
C PRO A 196 19.12 -8.57 -11.04
N PRO A 197 18.26 -7.94 -10.21
CA PRO A 197 17.28 -8.63 -9.36
C PRO A 197 16.27 -9.48 -10.16
N GLN A 198 16.02 -9.12 -11.42
CA GLN A 198 15.08 -9.76 -12.31
C GLN A 198 15.60 -9.66 -13.75
N SER A 199 15.35 -10.65 -14.60
CA SER A 199 15.60 -10.49 -16.04
C SER A 199 14.54 -9.60 -16.68
N LEU A 200 14.95 -8.72 -17.59
CA LEU A 200 14.07 -7.85 -18.37
C LEU A 200 14.33 -8.02 -19.86
N THR A 201 13.26 -7.94 -20.64
CA THR A 201 13.35 -7.70 -22.08
C THR A 201 13.68 -6.23 -22.34
N HIS A 202 14.22 -5.95 -23.53
CA HIS A 202 14.53 -4.58 -23.94
C HIS A 202 13.33 -3.62 -23.81
N PRO A 203 12.09 -3.97 -24.25
CA PRO A 203 10.92 -3.11 -24.04
C PRO A 203 10.58 -2.89 -22.56
N GLU A 204 10.69 -3.89 -21.70
CA GLU A 204 10.38 -3.74 -20.26
C GLU A 204 11.39 -2.81 -19.57
N LEU A 205 12.68 -2.94 -19.89
CA LEU A 205 13.71 -2.04 -19.39
C LEU A 205 13.46 -0.61 -19.87
N HIS A 206 13.12 -0.43 -21.15
CA HIS A 206 12.83 0.88 -21.73
C HIS A 206 11.63 1.55 -21.05
N GLU A 207 10.53 0.82 -20.83
CA GLU A 207 9.37 1.34 -20.10
C GLU A 207 9.71 1.76 -18.66
N ILE A 208 10.56 1.00 -17.95
CA ILE A 208 11.01 1.38 -16.60
C ILE A 208 11.90 2.64 -16.66
N LEU A 209 12.77 2.78 -17.65
CA LEU A 209 13.58 3.99 -17.82
C LEU A 209 12.68 5.23 -18.11
N ILE A 210 11.60 5.04 -18.87
CA ILE A 210 10.58 6.09 -19.07
C ILE A 210 9.87 6.41 -17.76
N GLU A 211 9.42 5.39 -17.01
CA GLU A 211 8.80 5.54 -15.69
C GLU A 211 9.70 6.36 -14.76
N LEU A 212 10.98 6.00 -14.66
CA LEU A 212 12.01 6.63 -13.80
C LEU A 212 12.41 8.05 -14.26
N SER A 213 12.17 8.38 -15.52
CA SER A 213 12.41 9.70 -16.09
C SER A 213 11.18 10.60 -16.15
N SER A 214 10.03 10.09 -15.74
CA SER A 214 8.81 10.88 -15.68
C SER A 214 8.91 11.97 -14.60
N PRO A 215 8.20 13.10 -14.77
CA PRO A 215 8.13 14.13 -13.73
C PRO A 215 7.59 13.64 -12.39
N LEU A 216 6.88 12.51 -12.37
CA LEU A 216 6.29 11.94 -11.16
C LEU A 216 7.34 11.25 -10.27
N THR A 217 8.30 10.55 -10.87
CA THR A 217 9.34 9.81 -10.13
C THR A 217 10.67 10.58 -10.08
N GLY A 218 11.11 11.13 -11.22
CA GLY A 218 12.26 12.03 -11.33
C GLY A 218 13.57 11.48 -10.74
N TYR A 219 13.87 10.19 -10.96
CA TYR A 219 15.16 9.61 -10.58
C TYR A 219 16.20 9.72 -11.71
N LEU A 220 15.71 9.67 -12.94
CA LEU A 220 16.48 9.86 -14.17
C LEU A 220 15.92 11.06 -14.95
N GLY A 221 16.71 11.59 -15.85
CA GLY A 221 16.23 12.45 -16.93
C GLY A 221 16.32 11.72 -18.26
N ARG A 222 15.53 12.14 -19.24
CA ARG A 222 15.48 11.55 -20.59
C ARG A 222 15.68 12.62 -21.65
N ILE A 223 16.55 12.32 -22.60
CA ILE A 223 16.67 13.03 -23.87
C ILE A 223 16.03 12.13 -24.92
N LYS A 224 14.85 12.54 -25.39
CA LYS A 224 14.06 11.73 -26.32
C LYS A 224 14.75 11.66 -27.69
N GLY A 225 14.97 10.45 -28.17
CA GLY A 225 15.50 10.17 -29.50
C GLY A 225 14.44 10.25 -30.61
N THR A 226 14.84 9.89 -31.82
CA THR A 226 13.93 9.73 -32.96
C THR A 226 13.11 8.44 -32.88
N ASP A 227 13.61 7.45 -32.14
CA ASP A 227 12.96 6.18 -31.83
C ASP A 227 13.27 5.75 -30.38
N SER A 228 12.67 4.65 -29.92
CA SER A 228 12.91 4.14 -28.56
C SER A 228 14.36 3.74 -28.31
N LYS A 229 15.11 3.36 -29.35
CA LYS A 229 16.51 2.89 -29.26
C LYS A 229 17.53 4.02 -29.19
N SER A 230 17.13 5.22 -29.62
CA SER A 230 17.96 6.43 -29.61
C SER A 230 17.70 7.31 -28.39
N ASP A 231 16.84 6.88 -27.46
CA ASP A 231 16.69 7.55 -26.19
C ASP A 231 17.98 7.48 -25.36
N CYS A 232 18.34 8.62 -24.78
CA CYS A 232 19.42 8.75 -23.83
C CYS A 232 18.86 9.13 -22.46
N PHE A 233 19.50 8.62 -21.41
CA PHE A 233 19.13 8.89 -20.02
C PHE A 233 20.29 9.50 -19.26
N TYR A 234 19.98 10.30 -18.26
CA TYR A 234 20.95 10.87 -17.32
C TYR A 234 20.47 10.72 -15.88
N PHE A 235 21.41 10.71 -14.93
CA PHE A 235 21.11 10.55 -13.51
C PHE A 235 20.66 11.89 -12.90
N LEU A 236 19.62 11.87 -12.05
CA LEU A 236 19.16 13.04 -11.30
C LEU A 236 19.37 12.85 -9.79
N ARG A 237 18.93 11.71 -9.24
CA ARG A 237 19.02 11.40 -7.81
C ARG A 237 18.91 9.91 -7.55
N ASP A 238 19.44 9.49 -6.42
CA ASP A 238 19.35 8.10 -5.98
C ASP A 238 17.91 7.73 -5.58
N LEU A 239 17.53 6.48 -5.84
CA LEU A 239 16.41 5.82 -5.20
C LEU A 239 16.99 4.93 -4.09
N PRO A 240 17.09 5.42 -2.84
CA PRO A 240 17.69 4.66 -1.76
C PRO A 240 16.87 3.39 -1.49
N MET A 241 17.55 2.31 -1.15
CA MET A 241 16.93 1.12 -0.56
C MET A 241 17.43 1.00 0.87
N ASP A 242 16.51 0.77 1.81
CA ASP A 242 16.83 0.42 3.19
C ASP A 242 17.29 -1.04 3.34
#